data_AF-A0A7C7RFT5-F1
#
_entry.id   AF-A0A7C7RFT5-F1
#
_cell.length_a   1.000
_cell.length_b   1.000
_cell.length_c   1.000
_cell.angle_alpha   90.00
_cell.angle_beta   90.00
_cell.angle_gamma   90.00
#
_symmetry.space_group_name_H-M   'P 1'
#
loop_
_entity.id
_entity.type
_entity.pdbx_description
1 polymer ?
#
loop_
_entity_poly.entity_id
_entity_poly.type
_entity_poly.pdbx_seq_one_letter_code
_entity_poly.pdbx_strand_id
1 'polypeptide(L)'
;MSSRFLSLKTFVMIATAILFSGVATMALPGALRAAENYTLDDCLQSALGSHPKIQIQHFRTIRAQELSRAAKTEFLPKLEAGYSYMHRDKINSYDISGQSFPANTQNVYNLDFTVTQPIFTGFSIIENYRLSQLGIKQALAEERLARLTITYETAAAYFNYLKQTKFTETAARMVERLEAQARDSQLFFDSEL
;
A
#
# COMPACT_ATOMS: atom_id res chain seq x y z
N MET A 1 -31.42 -19.59 46.47
CA MET A 1 -31.28 -18.77 45.25
C MET A 1 -29.98 -19.15 44.52
N SER A 2 -29.90 -20.35 43.92
CA SER A 2 -28.63 -20.93 43.45
C SER A 2 -28.76 -21.94 42.29
N SER A 3 -29.77 -21.82 41.41
CA SER A 3 -29.97 -22.80 40.32
C SER A 3 -30.10 -22.19 38.92
N ARG A 4 -29.86 -20.89 38.74
CA ARG A 4 -29.96 -20.22 37.42
C ARG A 4 -28.63 -19.93 36.72
N PHE A 5 -27.49 -20.27 37.33
CA PHE A 5 -26.15 -20.01 36.76
C PHE A 5 -25.57 -21.19 35.95
N LEU A 6 -26.25 -22.34 35.92
CA LEU A 6 -25.70 -23.56 35.32
C LEU A 6 -26.05 -23.74 33.82
N SER A 7 -27.11 -23.11 33.30
CA SER A 7 -27.50 -23.27 31.88
C SER A 7 -26.79 -22.30 30.92
N LEU A 8 -26.09 -21.28 31.43
CA LEU A 8 -25.39 -20.30 30.60
C LEU A 8 -23.96 -20.73 30.26
N LYS A 9 -23.31 -21.48 31.16
CA LYS A 9 -21.94 -22.00 30.95
C LYS A 9 -21.88 -23.16 29.94
N THR A 10 -22.93 -23.99 29.89
CA THR A 10 -23.05 -25.08 28.92
C THR A 10 -23.31 -24.59 27.49
N PHE A 11 -24.02 -23.47 27.33
CA PHE A 11 -24.27 -22.89 26.00
C PHE A 11 -23.01 -22.21 25.40
N VAL A 12 -22.19 -21.56 26.25
CA VAL A 12 -20.93 -20.95 25.82
C VAL A 12 -19.88 -22.01 25.47
N MET A 13 -19.83 -23.15 26.17
CA MET A 13 -18.89 -24.23 25.84
C MET A 13 -19.21 -24.99 24.55
N ILE A 14 -20.49 -25.10 24.15
CA ILE A 14 -20.89 -25.76 22.90
C ILE A 14 -20.64 -24.84 21.68
N ALA A 15 -20.73 -23.51 21.85
CA ALA A 15 -20.42 -22.55 20.79
C ALA A 15 -18.91 -22.43 20.50
N THR A 16 -18.04 -22.67 21.48
CA THR A 16 -16.57 -22.62 21.29
C THR A 16 -15.97 -23.92 20.75
N ALA A 17 -16.71 -25.04 20.79
CA ALA A 17 -16.22 -26.34 20.30
C ALA A 17 -16.45 -26.56 18.78
N ILE A 18 -17.27 -25.73 18.12
CA ILE A 18 -17.57 -25.85 16.69
C ILE A 18 -16.63 -24.99 15.82
N LEU A 19 -15.85 -24.09 16.42
CA LEU A 19 -14.89 -23.22 15.72
C LEU A 19 -13.48 -23.81 15.54
N PHE A 20 -13.21 -25.03 16.03
CA PHE A 20 -11.86 -25.63 16.00
C PHE A 20 -11.73 -26.91 15.14
N SER A 21 -12.75 -27.29 14.38
CA SER A 21 -12.71 -28.50 13.50
C SER A 21 -12.62 -28.18 12.00
N GLY A 22 -12.24 -26.95 11.64
CA GLY A 22 -12.34 -26.46 10.26
C GLY A 22 -11.04 -25.98 9.62
N VAL A 23 -9.86 -26.28 10.20
CA VAL A 23 -8.60 -26.07 9.50
C VAL A 23 -8.38 -27.27 8.58
N ALA A 24 -9.18 -27.30 7.52
CA ALA A 24 -8.91 -28.11 6.35
C ALA A 24 -7.56 -27.66 5.80
N THR A 25 -6.65 -28.63 5.77
CA THR A 25 -5.34 -28.63 5.13
C THR A 25 -5.35 -27.78 3.86
N MET A 26 -4.89 -26.53 3.97
CA MET A 26 -4.58 -25.70 2.81
C MET A 26 -3.25 -26.25 2.28
N ALA A 27 -3.35 -27.37 1.55
CA ALA A 27 -2.30 -27.83 0.68
C ALA A 27 -2.03 -26.69 -0.29
N LEU A 28 -0.97 -25.93 -0.05
CA LEU A 28 -0.36 -25.11 -1.08
C LEU A 28 0.01 -26.08 -2.21
N PRO A 29 -0.63 -26.02 -3.39
CA PRO A 29 0.00 -26.51 -4.58
C PRO A 29 1.07 -25.46 -4.88
N GLY A 30 2.20 -25.57 -4.17
CA GLY A 30 3.45 -25.01 -4.65
C GLY A 30 3.71 -25.74 -5.95
N ALA A 31 3.21 -25.17 -7.04
CA ALA A 31 3.60 -25.54 -8.38
C ALA A 31 5.11 -25.36 -8.41
N LEU A 32 5.82 -26.46 -8.20
CA LEU A 32 7.13 -26.68 -8.80
C LEU A 32 6.88 -26.53 -10.29
N ARG A 33 6.94 -25.28 -10.78
CA ARG A 33 7.19 -25.04 -12.18
C ARG A 33 8.61 -25.53 -12.41
N ALA A 34 8.65 -26.78 -12.85
CA ALA A 34 9.80 -27.42 -13.47
C ALA A 34 10.47 -26.40 -14.40
N ALA A 35 11.80 -26.45 -14.44
CA ALA A 35 12.67 -25.56 -15.21
C ALA A 35 12.14 -25.29 -16.63
N GLU A 36 11.30 -24.28 -16.75
CA GLU A 36 10.84 -23.74 -18.01
C GLU A 36 11.92 -22.74 -18.40
N ASN A 37 12.47 -22.89 -19.60
CA ASN A 37 13.42 -21.92 -20.14
C ASN A 37 12.68 -20.59 -20.31
N TYR A 38 12.69 -19.74 -19.27
CA TYR A 38 12.03 -18.45 -19.31
C TYR A 38 12.64 -17.61 -20.44
N THR A 39 11.80 -17.14 -21.34
CA THR A 39 12.21 -16.15 -22.34
C THR A 39 12.20 -14.75 -21.71
N LEU A 40 12.87 -13.80 -22.34
CA LEU A 40 12.84 -12.40 -21.90
C LEU A 40 11.40 -11.87 -21.79
N ASP A 41 10.54 -12.24 -22.74
CA ASP A 41 9.15 -11.80 -22.77
C ASP A 41 8.34 -12.37 -21.60
N ASP A 42 8.56 -13.62 -21.21
CA ASP A 42 7.92 -14.23 -20.04
C ASP A 42 8.31 -13.49 -18.74
N CYS A 43 9.60 -13.18 -18.60
CA CYS A 43 10.09 -12.40 -17.46
C CYS A 43 9.48 -11.00 -17.43
N LEU A 44 9.38 -10.33 -18.58
CA LEU A 44 8.77 -9.00 -18.69
C LEU A 44 7.28 -9.02 -18.39
N GLN A 45 6.54 -9.99 -18.90
CA GLN A 45 5.11 -10.12 -18.65
C GLN A 45 4.83 -10.37 -17.16
N SER A 46 5.61 -11.26 -16.54
CA SER A 46 5.50 -11.56 -15.11
C SER A 46 5.82 -10.33 -14.24
N ALA A 47 6.91 -9.62 -14.57
CA ALA A 47 7.30 -8.39 -13.87
C ALA A 47 6.23 -7.29 -14.05
N LEU A 48 5.83 -6.97 -15.27
CA LEU A 48 4.87 -5.89 -15.52
C LEU A 48 3.46 -6.19 -14.99
N GLY A 49 3.04 -7.45 -14.94
CA GLY A 49 1.72 -7.85 -14.47
C GLY A 49 1.56 -7.83 -12.95
N SER A 50 2.64 -8.00 -12.18
CA SER A 50 2.55 -8.23 -10.73
C SER A 50 3.42 -7.32 -9.86
N HIS A 51 4.27 -6.47 -10.44
CA HIS A 51 5.25 -5.73 -9.66
C HIS A 51 4.60 -4.67 -8.73
N PRO A 52 4.83 -4.71 -7.39
CA PRO A 52 4.21 -3.80 -6.42
C PRO A 52 4.47 -2.32 -6.71
N LYS A 53 5.66 -1.98 -7.23
CA LYS A 53 6.03 -0.61 -7.63
C LYS A 53 5.06 -0.02 -8.68
N ILE A 54 4.54 -0.82 -9.62
CA ILE A 54 3.54 -0.32 -10.61
C ILE A 54 2.23 -0.01 -9.90
N GLN A 55 1.77 -0.90 -9.01
CA GLN A 55 0.55 -0.68 -8.25
C GLN A 55 0.63 0.58 -7.37
N ILE A 56 1.76 0.79 -6.69
CA ILE A 56 2.00 1.99 -5.89
C ILE A 56 1.89 3.25 -6.76
N GLN A 57 2.51 3.26 -7.94
CA GLN A 57 2.42 4.42 -8.85
C GLN A 57 1.02 4.62 -9.39
N HIS A 58 0.30 3.53 -9.69
CA HIS A 58 -1.10 3.60 -10.09
C HIS A 58 -1.97 4.25 -9.00
N PHE A 59 -1.82 3.85 -7.73
CA PHE A 59 -2.53 4.50 -6.62
C PHE A 59 -2.11 5.97 -6.42
N ARG A 60 -0.87 6.34 -6.74
CA ARG A 60 -0.44 7.75 -6.76
C ARG A 60 -1.15 8.53 -7.87
N THR A 61 -1.31 7.95 -9.06
CA THR A 61 -2.12 8.52 -10.14
C THR A 61 -3.57 8.74 -9.70
N ILE A 62 -4.19 7.74 -9.09
CA ILE A 62 -5.56 7.85 -8.54
C ILE A 62 -5.62 8.98 -7.50
N ARG A 63 -4.68 9.01 -6.54
CA ARG A 63 -4.61 10.06 -5.54
C ARG A 63 -4.51 11.45 -6.16
N ALA A 64 -3.69 11.63 -7.20
CA ALA A 64 -3.57 12.90 -7.90
C ALA A 64 -4.89 13.32 -8.58
N GLN A 65 -5.64 12.36 -9.14
CA GLN A 65 -6.97 12.62 -9.70
C GLN A 65 -7.97 13.05 -8.62
N GLU A 66 -7.98 12.36 -7.47
CA GLU A 66 -8.86 12.71 -6.35
C GLU A 66 -8.52 14.09 -5.75
N LEU A 67 -7.24 14.46 -5.69
CA LEU A 67 -6.83 15.81 -5.31
C LEU A 67 -7.34 16.87 -6.30
N SER A 68 -7.37 16.57 -7.59
CA SER A 68 -7.96 17.48 -8.58
C SER A 68 -9.48 17.58 -8.47
N ARG A 69 -10.16 16.47 -8.15
CA ARG A 69 -11.59 16.49 -7.82
C ARG A 69 -11.85 17.33 -6.55
N ALA A 70 -11.03 17.18 -5.52
CA ALA A 70 -11.11 18.00 -4.31
C ALA A 70 -10.85 19.48 -4.60
N ALA A 71 -9.83 19.82 -5.40
CA ALA A 71 -9.60 21.21 -5.83
C ALA A 71 -10.81 21.76 -6.62
N LYS A 72 -11.52 20.91 -7.38
CA LYS A 72 -12.76 21.31 -8.06
C LYS A 72 -13.91 21.61 -7.09
N THR A 73 -13.95 21.02 -5.89
CA THR A 73 -15.01 21.33 -4.92
C THR A 73 -14.84 22.70 -4.29
N GLU A 74 -13.65 23.30 -4.36
CA GLU A 74 -13.40 24.67 -3.89
C GLU A 74 -14.20 25.73 -4.66
N PHE A 75 -14.67 25.42 -5.88
CA PHE A 75 -15.57 26.30 -6.63
C PHE A 75 -17.01 26.29 -6.10
N LEU A 76 -17.37 25.35 -5.23
CA LEU A 76 -18.71 25.18 -4.70
C LEU A 76 -18.83 25.85 -3.32
N PRO A 77 -20.05 26.25 -2.92
CA PRO A 77 -20.30 26.67 -1.55
C PRO A 77 -19.97 25.55 -0.56
N LYS A 78 -19.28 25.89 0.53
CA LYS A 78 -19.00 24.97 1.63
C LYS A 78 -20.12 25.07 2.65
N LEU A 79 -20.74 23.94 2.98
CA LEU A 79 -21.71 23.82 4.07
C LEU A 79 -21.01 23.13 5.24
N GLU A 80 -21.02 23.79 6.39
CA GLU A 80 -20.52 23.26 7.65
C GLU A 80 -21.67 23.23 8.66
N ALA A 81 -21.80 22.11 9.38
CA ALA A 81 -22.77 21.93 10.43
C ALA A 81 -22.05 21.52 11.71
N GLY A 82 -22.33 22.19 12.82
CA GLY A 82 -21.70 21.95 14.10
C GLY A 82 -22.71 21.85 15.21
N TYR A 83 -22.49 20.94 16.15
CA TYR A 83 -23.22 20.87 17.41
C TYR A 83 -22.22 20.93 18.56
N SER A 84 -22.46 21.82 19.52
CA SER A 84 -21.63 21.94 20.72
C SER A 84 -22.47 21.98 21.97
N TYR A 85 -21.95 21.34 23.02
CA TYR A 85 -22.50 21.39 24.37
C TYR A 85 -21.43 21.92 25.32
N MET A 86 -21.79 22.91 26.13
CA MET A 86 -20.91 23.50 27.12
C MET A 86 -21.61 23.49 28.48
N HIS A 87 -20.95 22.87 29.46
CA HIS A 87 -21.31 22.94 30.87
C HIS A 87 -20.38 23.93 31.57
N ARG A 88 -20.94 24.81 32.41
CA ARG A 88 -20.19 25.77 33.21
C ARG A 88 -20.29 25.40 34.68
N ASP A 89 -19.15 25.17 35.32
CA ASP A 89 -19.11 24.84 36.75
C ASP A 89 -19.50 26.02 37.66
N LYS A 90 -19.33 27.26 37.17
CA LYS A 90 -19.73 28.49 37.87
C LYS A 90 -20.48 29.41 36.94
N ILE A 91 -21.64 29.88 37.40
CA ILE A 91 -22.44 30.89 36.73
C ILE A 91 -22.06 32.24 37.34
N ASN A 92 -21.61 33.19 36.53
CA ASN A 92 -21.41 34.56 36.99
C ASN A 92 -22.77 35.16 37.33
N SER A 93 -22.86 35.96 38.40
CA SER A 93 -24.07 36.71 38.74
C SER A 93 -23.76 38.20 38.87
N TYR A 94 -24.75 39.03 38.56
CA TYR A 94 -24.70 40.47 38.79
C TYR A 94 -25.51 40.81 40.03
N ASP A 95 -24.96 41.62 40.92
CA ASP A 95 -25.68 42.17 42.06
C ASP A 95 -26.23 43.55 41.68
N ILE A 96 -27.56 43.69 41.76
CA ILE A 96 -28.24 44.97 41.62
C ILE A 96 -29.05 45.20 42.90
N SER A 97 -28.66 46.19 43.69
CA SER A 97 -29.36 46.59 44.92
C SER A 97 -29.53 45.46 45.96
N GLY A 98 -28.54 44.56 46.07
CA GLY A 98 -28.55 43.44 47.02
C GLY A 98 -29.32 42.21 46.54
N GLN A 99 -29.77 42.20 45.28
CA GLN A 99 -30.39 41.05 44.62
C GLN A 99 -29.46 40.50 43.54
N SER A 100 -29.19 39.19 43.60
CA SER A 100 -28.31 38.48 42.67
C SER A 100 -29.08 37.94 41.46
N PHE A 101 -28.64 38.32 40.26
CA PHE A 101 -29.21 37.87 38.99
C PHE A 101 -28.19 37.03 38.21
N PRO A 102 -28.54 35.84 37.69
CA PRO A 102 -27.61 35.03 36.91
C PRO A 102 -27.27 35.72 35.59
N ALA A 103 -25.98 35.90 35.31
CA ALA A 103 -25.47 36.50 34.08
C ALA A 103 -25.53 35.55 32.89
N ASN A 104 -25.54 34.23 33.14
CA ASN A 104 -25.43 33.20 32.11
C ASN A 104 -26.14 31.90 32.53
N THR A 105 -26.40 31.03 31.57
CA THR A 105 -26.93 29.68 31.80
C THR A 105 -25.79 28.68 32.04
N GLN A 106 -26.02 27.69 32.92
CA GLN A 106 -25.06 26.64 33.24
C GLN A 106 -24.78 25.70 32.07
N ASN A 107 -25.84 25.36 31.33
CA ASN A 107 -25.80 24.48 30.17
C ASN A 107 -26.10 25.30 28.92
N VAL A 108 -25.23 25.19 27.93
CA VAL A 108 -25.41 25.82 26.62
C VAL A 108 -25.32 24.75 25.55
N TYR A 109 -26.32 24.76 24.66
CA TYR A 109 -26.40 23.89 23.49
C TYR A 109 -26.40 24.79 22.27
N ASN A 110 -25.46 24.61 21.35
CA ASN A 110 -25.42 25.34 20.10
C ASN A 110 -25.50 24.36 18.93
N LEU A 111 -26.33 24.70 17.95
CA LEU A 111 -26.43 24.01 16.67
C LEU A 111 -26.29 25.08 15.59
N ASP A 112 -25.23 24.99 14.80
CA ASP A 112 -24.85 26.01 13.83
C ASP A 112 -24.75 25.40 12.44
N PHE A 113 -25.28 26.11 11.45
CA PHE A 113 -25.14 25.78 10.03
C PHE A 113 -24.53 26.99 9.31
N THR A 114 -23.35 26.82 8.72
CA THR A 114 -22.61 27.88 8.04
C THR A 114 -22.45 27.53 6.57
N VAL A 115 -22.84 28.45 5.68
CA VAL A 115 -22.61 28.35 4.24
C VAL A 115 -21.61 29.43 3.82
N THR A 116 -20.47 29.00 3.28
CA THR A 116 -19.40 29.90 2.85
C THR A 116 -19.21 29.80 1.34
N GLN A 117 -19.42 30.89 0.61
CA GLN A 117 -19.15 30.99 -0.82
C GLN A 117 -18.22 32.18 -1.11
N PRO A 118 -17.02 31.95 -1.64
CA PRO A 118 -16.15 33.04 -2.04
C PRO A 118 -16.67 33.69 -3.33
N ILE A 119 -16.87 35.01 -3.31
CA ILE A 119 -17.28 35.79 -4.49
C ILE A 119 -16.10 36.15 -5.39
N PHE A 120 -14.91 36.37 -4.82
CA PHE A 120 -13.67 36.61 -5.55
C PHE A 120 -12.47 36.25 -4.67
N THR A 121 -11.54 35.45 -5.19
CA THR A 121 -10.34 34.98 -4.45
C THR A 121 -9.02 35.35 -5.13
N GLY A 122 -9.03 36.33 -6.04
CA GLY A 122 -7.82 36.68 -6.79
C GLY A 122 -7.30 35.54 -7.66
N PHE A 123 -8.21 34.76 -8.26
CA PHE A 123 -7.91 33.59 -9.11
C PHE A 123 -7.30 32.37 -8.41
N SER A 124 -7.11 32.40 -7.09
CA SER A 124 -6.44 31.32 -6.36
C SER A 124 -7.09 29.94 -6.57
N ILE A 125 -8.43 29.86 -6.62
CA ILE A 125 -9.17 28.61 -6.83
C ILE A 125 -8.90 28.02 -8.23
N ILE A 126 -8.85 28.89 -9.25
CA ILE A 126 -8.59 28.47 -10.64
C ILE A 126 -7.15 27.97 -10.78
N GLU A 127 -6.20 28.69 -10.20
CA GLU A 127 -4.79 28.29 -10.25
C GLU A 127 -4.51 27.02 -9.43
N ASN A 128 -5.13 26.86 -8.26
CA ASN A 128 -5.08 25.61 -7.50
C ASN A 128 -5.63 24.43 -8.31
N TYR A 129 -6.75 24.62 -9.00
CA TYR A 129 -7.30 23.59 -9.87
C TYR A 129 -6.36 23.26 -11.06
N ARG A 130 -5.76 24.27 -11.71
CA ARG A 130 -4.77 24.05 -12.77
C ARG A 130 -3.52 23.32 -12.27
N LEU A 131 -3.03 23.70 -11.09
CA LEU A 131 -1.90 23.05 -10.43
C LEU A 131 -2.22 21.58 -10.14
N SER A 132 -3.43 21.27 -9.65
CA SER A 132 -3.86 19.90 -9.42
C SER A 132 -3.86 19.04 -10.70
N GLN A 133 -4.23 19.62 -11.85
CA GLN A 133 -4.16 18.95 -13.14
C GLN A 133 -2.72 18.68 -13.60
N LEU A 134 -1.79 19.60 -13.34
CA LEU A 134 -0.37 19.34 -13.57
C LEU A 134 0.13 18.20 -12.69
N GLY A 135 -0.35 18.11 -11.44
CA GLY A 135 -0.10 16.98 -10.54
C GLY A 135 -0.56 15.63 -11.12
N ILE A 136 -1.70 15.56 -11.80
CA ILE A 136 -2.14 14.35 -12.51
C ILE A 136 -1.15 13.98 -13.62
N LYS A 137 -0.74 14.96 -14.44
CA LYS A 137 0.22 14.73 -15.53
C LYS A 137 1.57 14.24 -15.00
N GLN A 138 2.02 14.79 -13.88
CA GLN A 138 3.22 14.35 -13.19
C GLN A 138 3.10 12.90 -12.72
N ALA A 139 2.02 12.54 -12.02
CA ALA A 139 1.83 11.17 -11.54
C ALA A 139 1.76 10.14 -12.70
N LEU A 140 1.10 10.50 -13.81
CA LEU A 140 1.09 9.67 -15.02
C LEU A 140 2.48 9.49 -15.64
N ALA A 141 3.31 10.53 -15.63
CA ALA A 141 4.69 10.46 -16.11
C ALA A 141 5.54 9.58 -15.19
N GLU A 142 5.38 9.68 -13.87
CA GLU A 142 6.05 8.83 -12.88
C GLU A 142 5.66 7.35 -13.01
N GLU A 143 4.38 7.06 -13.27
CA GLU A 143 3.88 5.70 -13.52
C GLU A 143 4.53 5.09 -14.79
N ARG A 144 4.61 5.88 -15.87
CA ARG A 144 5.30 5.46 -17.11
C ARG A 144 6.79 5.23 -16.88
N LEU A 145 7.44 6.13 -16.15
CA LEU A 145 8.86 6.00 -15.82
C LEU A 145 9.10 4.73 -15.00
N ALA A 146 8.27 4.46 -13.99
CA ALA A 146 8.39 3.24 -13.19
C ALA A 146 8.26 1.97 -14.03
N ARG A 147 7.34 1.95 -15.01
CA ARG A 147 7.19 0.84 -15.96
C ARG A 147 8.47 0.65 -16.77
N LEU A 148 9.02 1.73 -17.34
CA LEU A 148 10.27 1.69 -18.11
C LEU A 148 11.45 1.20 -17.26
N THR A 149 11.57 1.68 -16.02
CA THR A 149 12.61 1.23 -15.09
C THR A 149 12.51 -0.27 -14.81
N ILE A 150 11.31 -0.79 -14.56
CA ILE A 150 11.11 -2.22 -14.29
C ILE A 150 11.43 -3.06 -15.53
N THR A 151 11.00 -2.61 -16.72
CA THR A 151 11.38 -3.26 -17.98
C THR A 151 12.89 -3.32 -18.16
N TYR A 152 13.60 -2.21 -17.90
CA TYR A 152 15.05 -2.15 -17.99
C TYR A 152 15.73 -3.07 -16.96
N GLU A 153 15.32 -3.00 -15.69
CA GLU A 153 15.87 -3.82 -14.59
C GLU A 153 15.66 -5.32 -14.87
N THR A 154 14.49 -5.70 -15.38
CA THR A 154 14.15 -7.09 -15.72
C THR A 154 14.99 -7.59 -16.89
N ALA A 155 15.15 -6.78 -17.95
CA ALA A 155 16.00 -7.14 -19.08
C ALA A 155 17.48 -7.28 -18.67
N ALA A 156 17.98 -6.35 -17.86
CA ALA A 156 19.33 -6.42 -17.33
C ALA A 156 19.55 -7.67 -16.46
N ALA A 157 18.59 -8.01 -15.60
CA ALA A 157 18.65 -9.22 -14.78
C ALA A 157 18.66 -10.50 -15.64
N TYR A 158 17.83 -10.56 -16.69
CA TYR A 158 17.80 -11.69 -17.62
C TYR A 158 19.14 -11.89 -18.33
N PHE A 159 19.73 -10.84 -18.91
CA PHE A 159 21.02 -10.95 -19.58
C PHE A 159 22.17 -11.26 -18.62
N ASN A 160 22.10 -10.75 -17.39
CA ASN A 160 23.07 -11.12 -16.35
C ASN A 160 22.98 -12.61 -15.99
N TYR A 161 21.78 -13.17 -15.89
CA TYR A 161 21.57 -14.59 -15.69
C TYR A 161 22.17 -15.41 -16.85
N LEU A 162 21.82 -15.09 -18.10
CA LEU A 162 22.37 -15.78 -19.28
C LEU A 162 23.90 -15.73 -19.32
N LYS A 163 24.49 -14.58 -18.99
CA LYS A 163 25.94 -14.41 -18.91
C LYS A 163 26.55 -15.33 -17.86
N GLN A 164 25.96 -15.41 -16.67
CA GLN A 164 26.45 -16.28 -15.60
C GLN A 164 26.34 -17.77 -15.98
N THR A 165 25.22 -18.19 -16.58
CA THR A 165 25.05 -19.56 -17.08
C THR A 165 26.11 -19.93 -18.12
N LYS A 166 26.42 -19.02 -19.03
CA LYS A 166 27.49 -19.26 -20.01
C LYS A 166 28.88 -19.28 -19.39
N PHE A 167 29.11 -18.43 -18.39
CA PHE A 167 30.38 -18.41 -17.67
C PHE A 167 30.62 -19.72 -16.91
N THR A 168 29.61 -20.25 -16.22
CA THR A 168 29.72 -21.54 -15.52
C THR A 168 29.90 -22.71 -16.49
N GLU A 169 29.20 -22.70 -17.63
CA GLU A 169 29.40 -23.68 -18.71
C GLU A 169 30.85 -23.66 -19.23
N THR A 170 31.41 -22.47 -19.46
CA THR A 170 32.82 -22.35 -19.89
C THR A 170 33.81 -22.75 -18.80
N ALA A 171 33.56 -22.40 -17.54
CA ALA A 171 34.42 -22.77 -16.43
C ALA A 171 34.46 -24.29 -16.23
N ALA A 172 33.30 -24.96 -16.31
CA ALA A 172 33.21 -26.42 -16.25
C ALA A 172 34.04 -27.10 -17.36
N ARG A 173 33.93 -26.62 -18.61
CA ARG A 173 34.75 -27.11 -19.72
C ARG A 173 36.26 -26.90 -19.53
N MET A 174 36.65 -25.80 -18.88
CA MET A 174 38.07 -25.56 -18.58
C MET A 174 38.60 -26.54 -17.53
N VAL A 175 37.82 -26.84 -16.49
CA VAL A 175 38.18 -27.86 -15.48
C VAL A 175 38.36 -29.23 -16.14
N GLU A 176 37.41 -29.64 -16.98
CA GLU A 176 37.47 -30.92 -17.71
C GLU A 176 38.73 -31.03 -18.59
N ARG A 177 39.11 -29.95 -19.28
CA ARG A 177 40.35 -29.90 -20.08
C ARG A 177 41.61 -29.99 -19.24
N LEU A 178 41.65 -29.27 -18.11
CA LEU A 178 42.80 -29.31 -17.21
C LEU A 178 42.97 -30.70 -16.59
N GLU A 179 41.87 -31.37 -16.23
CA GLU A 179 41.90 -32.76 -15.77
C GLU A 179 42.38 -33.73 -16.86
N ALA A 180 41.93 -33.57 -18.10
CA ALA A 180 42.40 -34.38 -19.22
C ALA A 180 43.91 -34.18 -19.47
N GLN A 181 44.39 -32.94 -19.48
CA GLN A 181 45.81 -32.62 -19.62
C GLN A 181 46.66 -33.20 -18.48
N ALA A 182 46.14 -33.18 -17.25
CA ALA A 182 46.80 -33.80 -16.10
C ALA A 182 46.90 -35.33 -16.25
N ARG A 183 45.83 -35.99 -16.70
CA ARG A 183 45.82 -37.43 -17.00
C ARG A 183 46.83 -37.80 -18.08
N ASP A 184 46.86 -37.07 -19.20
CA ASP A 184 47.80 -37.33 -20.30
C ASP A 184 49.26 -37.18 -19.83
N SER A 185 49.54 -36.18 -18.99
CA SER A 185 50.87 -35.97 -18.41
C SER A 185 51.30 -37.10 -17.48
N GLN A 186 50.38 -37.65 -16.68
CA GLN A 186 50.63 -38.80 -15.82
C GLN A 186 50.89 -40.08 -16.63
N LEU A 187 50.06 -40.35 -17.65
CA LEU A 187 50.22 -41.50 -18.54
C LEU A 187 51.56 -41.49 -19.28
N PHE A 188 52.01 -40.32 -19.73
CA PHE A 188 53.34 -40.17 -20.34
C PHE A 188 54.45 -40.58 -19.36
N PHE A 189 54.39 -40.11 -18.12
CA PHE A 189 55.39 -40.41 -17.09
C PHE A 189 55.44 -41.90 -16.72
N ASP A 190 54.28 -42.55 -16.64
CA ASP A 190 54.17 -43.98 -16.32
C ASP A 190 54.62 -44.88 -17.50
N SER A 191 54.63 -44.38 -18.74
CA SER A 191 55.05 -45.13 -19.93
C SER A 191 56.56 -45.12 -20.21
N GLU A 192 57.32 -44.28 -19.52
CA GLU A 192 58.80 -44.18 -19.64
C GLU A 192 59.57 -44.96 -18.55
N LEU A 193 58.86 -45.70 -17.68
CA LEU A 193 59.39 -46.63 -16.68
C LEU A 193 59.09 -48.09 -17.05
#